data_AF-A0AAX0K7E9-F1
#
_entry.id   AF-A0AAX0K7E9-F1
#
_cell.length_a   1.000
_cell.length_b   1.000
_cell.length_c   1.000
_cell.angle_alpha   90.00
_cell.angle_beta   90.00
_cell.angle_gamma   90.00
#
_symmetry.space_group_name_H-M   'P 1'
#
loop_
_entity.id
_entity.type
_entity.pdbx_description
1 polymer ?
#
loop_
_entity_poly.entity_id
_entity_poly.type
_entity_poly.pdbx_seq_one_letter_code
_entity_poly.pdbx_strand_id
1 'polypeptide(L)' 'LTYYKSGTFATEAIRWPDSVDEHKKANAFAGSALSHAALP' A
#
# COMPACT_ATOMS: atom_id res chain seq x y z
N LEU A 1 -3.30 12.03 -15.29
CA LEU A 1 -3.46 10.96 -14.29
C LEU A 1 -3.14 11.57 -12.93
N THR A 2 -4.02 11.43 -11.94
CA THR A 2 -3.79 11.98 -10.59
C THR A 2 -3.59 10.83 -9.62
N TYR A 3 -2.51 10.86 -8.84
CA TYR A 3 -2.15 9.81 -7.89
C TYR A 3 -1.46 10.41 -6.67
N TYR A 4 -1.49 9.68 -5.56
CA TYR A 4 -0.76 10.04 -4.34
C TYR A 4 0.73 9.71 -4.52
N LYS A 5 1.61 10.67 -4.19
CA LYS A 5 3.07 10.47 -4.26
C LYS A 5 3.73 10.26 -2.89
N SER A 6 2.97 10.49 -1.81
CA SER A 6 3.43 10.37 -0.42
C SER A 6 2.25 10.21 0.54
N GLY A 7 2.50 9.60 1.70
CA GLY A 7 1.51 9.44 2.78
C GLY A 7 1.39 8.01 3.28
N THR A 8 0.71 7.83 4.42
CA THR A 8 0.43 6.52 5.01
C THR A 8 -1.04 6.19 4.85
N PHE A 9 -1.35 5.06 4.22
CA PHE A 9 -2.71 4.63 3.90
C PHE A 9 -3.14 3.42 4.73
N ALA A 10 -4.44 3.26 4.97
CA ALA A 10 -4.96 2.03 5.56
C ALA A 10 -4.90 0.89 4.53
N THR A 11 -4.32 -0.24 4.91
CA THR A 11 -4.13 -1.40 4.02
C THR A 11 -5.46 -1.89 3.41
N GLU A 12 -6.55 -1.78 4.17
CA GLU A 12 -7.91 -2.19 3.78
C GLU A 12 -8.59 -1.21 2.83
N ALA A 13 -8.17 0.06 2.83
CA ALA A 13 -8.69 1.09 1.92
C ALA A 13 -8.05 0.99 0.52
N ILE A 14 -6.93 0.28 0.39
CA ILE A 14 -6.22 0.08 -0.88
C ILE A 14 -6.82 -1.14 -1.58
N ARG A 15 -7.24 -0.97 -2.84
CA ARG A 15 -7.64 -2.09 -3.70
C ARG A 15 -6.39 -2.81 -4.21
N TRP A 16 -6.04 -3.90 -3.53
CA TRP A 16 -4.96 -4.78 -3.94
C TRP A 16 -5.39 -5.71 -5.09
N PRO A 17 -4.48 -6.08 -5.98
CA PRO A 17 -4.76 -7.09 -6.99
C PRO A 17 -5.00 -8.46 -6.35
N ASP A 18 -5.87 -9.27 -6.96
CA ASP A 18 -6.16 -10.63 -6.52
C ASP A 18 -4.89 -11.49 -6.48
N SER A 19 -4.77 -12.31 -5.44
CA SER A 19 -3.62 -13.20 -5.20
C SER A 19 -2.28 -12.49 -4.98
N VAL A 20 -2.27 -11.23 -4.53
CA VAL A 20 -1.02 -10.58 -4.10
C VAL A 20 -0.43 -11.34 -2.90
N ASP A 21 0.83 -11.70 -3.02
CA ASP A 21 1.61 -12.28 -1.93
C ASP A 21 1.73 -11.29 -0.76
N GLU A 22 1.61 -11.77 0.48
CA GLU A 22 1.57 -10.90 1.66
C GLU A 22 2.88 -10.12 1.87
N HIS A 23 4.04 -10.68 1.53
CA HIS A 23 5.31 -9.98 1.61
C HIS A 23 5.45 -8.92 0.52
N LYS A 24 4.96 -9.20 -0.69
CA LYS A 24 4.90 -8.22 -1.78
C LYS A 24 3.91 -7.11 -1.48
N LYS A 25 2.79 -7.43 -0.85
CA LYS A 25 1.78 -6.48 -0.38
C LYS A 25 2.38 -5.55 0.66
N ALA A 26 2.97 -6.10 1.73
CA ALA A 26 3.55 -5.32 2.83
C ALA A 26 4.67 -4.37 2.38
N ASN A 27 5.44 -4.76 1.36
CA ASN A 27 6.56 -3.96 0.84
C ASN A 27 6.25 -3.29 -0.49
N ALA A 28 4.98 -3.21 -0.91
CA ALA A 28 4.61 -2.75 -2.25
C ALA A 28 5.11 -1.34 -2.59
N PHE A 29 5.28 -0.50 -1.57
CA PHE A 29 5.73 0.90 -1.73
C PHE A 29 7.11 1.16 -1.11
N ALA A 30 7.83 0.12 -0.68
CA ALA A 30 9.16 0.25 -0.10
C ALA A 30 10.11 0.91 -1.11
N GLY A 31 10.78 1.99 -0.70
CA GLY A 31 11.62 2.83 -1.57
C GLY A 31 10.91 4.05 -2.16
N SER A 32 9.61 4.24 -1.92
CA SER A 32 8.87 5.47 -2.20
C SER A 32 8.49 6.21 -0.91
N ALA A 33 7.89 7.41 -1.03
CA ALA A 33 7.35 8.14 0.13
C ALA A 33 5.93 7.67 0.55
N LEU A 34 5.43 6.58 -0.04
CA LEU A 34 4.16 5.95 0.32
C LEU A 34 4.38 4.78 1.28
N SER A 35 3.46 4.63 2.21
CA SER A 35 3.43 3.52 3.17
C SER A 35 1.99 3.11 3.44
N HIS A 36 1.77 1.91 3.98
CA HIS A 36 0.46 1.50 4.45
C HIS A 36 0.56 0.68 5.74
N ALA A 37 -0.48 0.75 6.57
CA ALA A 37 -0.59 -0.01 7.81
C ALA A 37 -2.02 -0.54 7.97
N ALA A 38 -2.19 -1.68 8.64
CA ALA A 38 -3.52 -2.12 9.05
C ALA A 38 -3.98 -1.25 10.23
N LEU A 39 -5.24 -0.84 10.23
CA LEU A 39 -5.81 -0.15 11.39
C LEU A 39 -6.13 -1.23 12.45
N PRO A 40 -5.93 -0.93 13.75
CA PRO A 40 -6.26 -1.85 14.84
C PRO A 40 -7.78 -2.06 14.99
#